data_AF-A0A8C7UZY0-F1
#
_entry.id   AF-A0A8C7UZY0-F1
#
_cell.length_a   1.000
_cell.length_b   1.000
_cell.length_c   1.000
_cell.angle_alpha   90.00
_cell.angle_beta   90.00
_cell.angle_gamma   90.00
#
_symmetry.space_group_name_H-M   'P 1'
#
loop_
_entity.id
_entity.type
_entity.pdbx_description
1 polymer ?
#
loop_
_entity_poly.entity_id
_entity_poly.type
_entity_poly.pdbx_seq_one_letter_code
_entity_poly.pdbx_strand_id
1 'polypeptide(L)'
;MLRLVLHSSRCPVLTACDSRVGLATRNGTKPDHTYIENFHSLGRARTLEAMANRGPSYGLSREVQEKIDQKYTLDLEARLVDWIILQVEGDIERPESGRLNFQSWLKDGTILCRLINSLYPPGQEPIKKIQETKMVFKQMEKISQFLQSAEAYGVNSGDLFQTVDLWEGKDMAAVQGTLSALGSMALTKDDGQYRGEPDWFHRKAQGNRREFSEEQLRQGRSLIGMQMGGNTGASQSGMRGYGMPRQIM
;
A
#
# COMPACT_ATOMS: atom_id res chain seq x y z
N MET A 1 36.12 -46.09 28.51
CA MET A 1 37.59 -46.00 28.63
C MET A 1 37.97 -44.56 28.30
N LEU A 2 38.30 -43.73 29.29
CA LEU A 2 39.64 -43.14 29.56
C LEU A 2 40.35 -42.65 28.27
N ARG A 3 40.87 -41.42 28.13
CA ARG A 3 41.55 -40.54 29.10
C ARG A 3 41.76 -39.12 28.49
N LEU A 4 41.69 -38.11 29.36
CA LEU A 4 42.24 -36.73 29.26
C LEU A 4 43.63 -36.62 28.61
N VAL A 5 43.94 -35.49 27.94
CA VAL A 5 45.12 -34.62 28.20
C VAL A 5 44.87 -33.16 27.72
N LEU A 6 44.95 -32.22 28.66
CA LEU A 6 45.09 -30.75 28.53
C LEU A 6 46.53 -30.35 28.14
N HIS A 7 46.77 -29.14 27.61
CA HIS A 7 47.90 -28.20 27.89
C HIS A 7 47.78 -27.03 26.87
N SER A 8 47.42 -25.79 27.21
CA SER A 8 48.04 -24.75 28.07
C SER A 8 49.27 -24.06 27.47
N SER A 9 49.25 -22.71 27.56
CA SER A 9 50.39 -21.77 27.57
C SER A 9 51.00 -21.38 26.20
N ARG A 10 51.37 -20.13 25.87
CA ARG A 10 51.70 -18.91 26.63
C ARG A 10 51.91 -17.72 25.67
N CYS A 11 51.51 -16.50 26.06
CA CYS A 11 52.23 -15.25 25.76
C CYS A 11 53.49 -15.17 26.65
N PRO A 12 54.61 -14.50 26.27
CA PRO A 12 54.86 -13.06 26.60
C PRO A 12 55.66 -12.29 25.49
N VAL A 13 55.52 -10.98 25.23
CA VAL A 13 55.90 -9.73 25.95
C VAL A 13 57.37 -9.23 25.76
N LEU A 14 57.47 -7.95 25.34
CA LEU A 14 58.51 -6.90 25.55
C LEU A 14 59.93 -6.99 24.93
N THR A 15 60.40 -5.85 24.36
CA THR A 15 61.64 -5.07 24.67
C THR A 15 61.83 -4.03 23.53
N ALA A 16 61.56 -2.72 23.66
CA ALA A 16 62.23 -1.61 24.36
C ALA A 16 63.04 -0.68 23.43
N CYS A 17 62.86 0.63 23.66
CA CYS A 17 63.76 1.79 23.51
C CYS A 17 64.50 2.07 22.16
N ASP A 18 64.36 3.29 21.63
CA ASP A 18 65.34 4.36 21.89
C ASP A 18 64.81 5.75 21.46
N SER A 19 65.28 6.77 22.18
CA SER A 19 64.95 8.18 22.07
C SER A 19 65.96 8.89 21.16
N ARG A 20 65.54 9.93 20.42
CA ARG A 20 66.44 11.05 20.10
C ARG A 20 65.68 12.34 19.74
N VAL A 21 66.25 13.42 20.28
CA VAL A 21 65.77 14.79 20.40
C VAL A 21 66.37 15.66 19.29
N GLY A 22 65.66 16.74 18.90
CA GLY A 22 66.22 17.92 18.20
C GLY A 22 65.47 18.25 16.91
N LEU A 23 65.10 19.48 16.55
CA LEU A 23 65.40 20.83 17.03
C LEU A 23 64.23 21.75 16.61
N ALA A 24 63.94 22.76 17.42
CA ALA A 24 63.03 23.86 17.09
C ALA A 24 63.80 25.05 16.50
N THR A 25 63.26 25.69 15.47
CA THR A 25 63.58 27.09 15.11
C THR A 25 62.30 27.83 14.72
N ARG A 26 62.05 28.93 15.43
CA ARG A 26 60.97 29.92 15.24
C ARG A 26 61.33 30.90 14.12
N ASN A 27 60.30 31.42 13.44
CA ASN A 27 60.14 32.76 12.83
C ASN A 27 58.71 32.75 12.24
N GLY A 28 57.75 33.67 12.40
CA GLY A 28 57.75 35.08 12.77
C GLY A 28 56.98 35.87 11.67
N THR A 29 55.94 36.65 12.05
CA THR A 29 55.13 37.64 11.28
C THR A 29 53.88 37.11 10.53
N LYS A 30 52.71 37.76 10.46
CA LYS A 30 51.90 38.76 11.21
C LYS A 30 50.46 38.70 10.58
N PRO A 31 49.42 39.33 11.17
CA PRO A 31 47.99 39.00 10.96
C PRO A 31 47.30 39.85 9.88
N ASP A 32 46.16 39.39 9.35
CA ASP A 32 44.92 40.20 9.29
C ASP A 32 43.70 39.45 8.73
N HIS A 33 42.56 39.77 9.35
CA HIS A 33 41.22 39.93 8.78
C HIS A 33 40.83 39.12 7.52
N THR A 34 39.87 38.21 7.64
CA THR A 34 38.48 38.45 7.19
C THR A 34 37.63 37.19 7.34
N TYR A 35 36.51 37.37 8.04
CA TYR A 35 35.34 36.49 8.03
C TYR A 35 34.67 36.64 6.66
N ILE A 36 34.76 35.63 5.79
CA ILE A 36 33.93 35.54 4.58
C ILE A 36 33.40 34.11 4.50
N GLU A 37 32.08 34.04 4.48
CA GLU A 37 31.28 32.84 4.30
C GLU A 37 31.72 32.06 3.06
N ASN A 38 31.97 30.77 3.23
CA ASN A 38 32.15 29.85 2.10
C ASN A 38 31.07 28.77 2.17
N PHE A 39 29.90 29.14 1.65
CA PHE A 39 28.87 28.26 1.12
C PHE A 39 29.47 27.43 -0.03
N HIS A 40 30.19 26.36 0.30
CA HIS A 40 30.60 25.38 -0.69
C HIS A 40 29.45 24.41 -0.96
N SER A 41 28.71 24.73 -2.02
CA SER A 41 28.42 23.77 -3.10
C SER A 41 27.94 22.39 -2.63
N LEU A 42 26.71 22.32 -2.11
CA LEU A 42 25.91 21.10 -2.19
C LEU A 42 25.56 20.88 -3.66
N GLY A 43 26.31 19.95 -4.28
CA GLY A 43 26.09 19.48 -5.63
C GLY A 43 24.62 19.11 -5.82
N ARG A 44 24.00 19.74 -6.80
CA ARG A 44 22.67 19.36 -7.30
C ARG A 44 22.69 17.87 -7.65
N ALA A 45 22.11 17.05 -6.78
CA ALA A 45 21.63 15.72 -7.15
C ALA A 45 20.62 15.94 -8.29
N ARG A 46 21.09 15.62 -9.50
CA ARG A 46 20.35 15.77 -10.73
C ARG A 46 19.44 14.56 -10.88
N THR A 47 18.28 14.59 -10.25
CA THR A 47 17.20 13.63 -10.55
C THR A 47 15.85 14.29 -10.37
N LEU A 48 15.12 14.35 -11.48
CA LEU A 48 13.67 14.30 -11.69
C LEU A 48 13.42 15.13 -12.94
N GLU A 49 13.35 14.45 -14.09
CA GLU A 49 12.68 14.99 -15.27
C GLU A 49 11.20 15.15 -14.91
N ALA A 50 10.89 16.21 -14.17
CA ALA A 50 9.54 16.71 -14.01
C ALA A 50 9.07 17.15 -15.40
N MET A 51 7.85 16.79 -15.78
CA MET A 51 7.22 17.33 -16.98
C MET A 51 7.39 18.86 -16.96
N ALA A 52 7.96 19.42 -18.03
CA ALA A 52 8.47 20.79 -18.12
C ALA A 52 7.43 21.92 -17.93
N ASN A 53 6.20 21.61 -17.49
CA ASN A 53 5.05 22.52 -17.45
C ASN A 53 4.28 22.53 -16.11
N ARG A 54 4.89 22.14 -14.97
CA ARG A 54 4.21 22.20 -13.67
C ARG A 54 4.95 23.08 -12.68
N GLY A 55 4.37 24.26 -12.41
CA GLY A 55 4.78 25.12 -11.30
C GLY A 55 4.20 24.65 -9.97
N PRO A 56 4.64 25.23 -8.83
CA PRO A 56 4.12 24.90 -7.51
C PRO A 56 2.60 25.11 -7.43
N SER A 57 1.89 24.22 -6.73
CA SER A 57 0.45 24.36 -6.51
C SER A 57 0.19 25.46 -5.47
N TYR A 58 -0.70 26.42 -5.78
CA TYR A 58 -1.12 27.48 -4.87
C TYR A 58 -2.65 27.43 -4.65
N GLY A 59 -3.11 27.99 -3.53
CA GLY A 59 -4.54 28.12 -3.20
C GLY A 59 -5.25 26.78 -3.04
N LEU A 60 -6.45 26.64 -3.63
CA LEU A 60 -7.30 25.45 -3.55
C LEU A 60 -6.56 24.16 -3.97
N SER A 61 -5.69 24.22 -4.97
CA SER A 61 -4.91 23.05 -5.43
C SER A 61 -3.94 22.54 -4.36
N ARG A 62 -3.38 23.45 -3.54
CA ARG A 62 -2.52 23.08 -2.42
C ARG A 62 -3.32 22.48 -1.27
N GLU A 63 -4.46 23.06 -0.92
CA GLU A 63 -5.33 22.53 0.13
C GLU A 63 -5.85 21.12 -0.20
N VAL A 64 -6.17 20.87 -1.48
CA VAL A 64 -6.55 19.54 -1.96
C VAL A 64 -5.39 18.56 -1.83
N GLN A 65 -4.18 18.97 -2.21
CA GLN A 65 -2.98 18.14 -2.07
C GLN A 65 -2.68 17.83 -0.60
N GLU A 66 -2.79 18.81 0.30
CA GLU A 66 -2.60 18.61 1.74
C GLU A 66 -3.62 17.62 2.32
N LYS A 67 -4.89 17.68 1.89
CA LYS A 67 -5.91 16.70 2.29
C LYS A 67 -5.64 15.29 1.76
N ILE A 68 -5.09 15.18 0.56
CA ILE A 68 -4.67 13.89 0.00
C ILE A 68 -3.51 13.34 0.82
N ASP A 69 -2.50 14.17 1.10
CA ASP A 69 -1.33 13.80 1.87
C ASP A 69 -1.70 13.37 3.30
N GLN A 70 -2.75 13.97 3.89
CA GLN A 70 -3.29 13.56 5.20
C GLN A 70 -3.91 12.16 5.21
N LYS A 71 -4.37 11.64 4.07
CA LYS A 71 -4.91 10.27 3.99
C LYS A 71 -3.80 9.22 4.01
N TYR A 72 -2.57 9.61 3.72
CA TYR A 72 -1.42 8.73 3.74
C TYR A 72 -1.09 8.33 5.19
N THR A 73 -1.03 7.03 5.46
CA THR A 73 -0.71 6.51 6.79
C THR A 73 0.48 5.56 6.71
N LEU A 74 1.42 5.73 7.65
CA LEU A 74 2.64 4.90 7.72
C LEU A 74 2.33 3.47 8.17
N ASP A 75 1.31 3.29 9.02
CA ASP A 75 0.84 1.96 9.43
C ASP A 75 0.34 1.13 8.24
N LEU A 76 -0.39 1.78 7.33
CA LEU A 76 -0.87 1.14 6.11
C LEU A 76 0.29 0.85 5.15
N GLU A 77 1.26 1.77 5.04
CA GLU A 77 2.48 1.56 4.25
C GLU A 77 3.22 0.31 4.72
N ALA A 78 3.51 0.19 6.02
CA ALA A 78 4.22 -0.95 6.58
C ALA A 78 3.49 -2.28 6.32
N ARG A 79 2.17 -2.29 6.52
CA ARG A 79 1.33 -3.46 6.23
C ARG A 79 1.36 -3.85 4.75
N LEU A 80 1.27 -2.87 3.84
CA LEU A 80 1.33 -3.12 2.41
C LEU A 80 2.69 -3.64 1.97
N VAL A 81 3.78 -3.11 2.54
CA VAL A 81 5.14 -3.61 2.30
C VAL A 81 5.27 -5.07 2.72
N ASP A 82 4.84 -5.39 3.94
CA ASP A 82 4.89 -6.75 4.47
C ASP A 82 4.05 -7.71 3.62
N TRP A 83 2.86 -7.26 3.18
CA TRP A 83 2.02 -8.03 2.27
C TRP A 83 2.69 -8.28 0.92
N ILE A 84 3.24 -7.25 0.28
CA ILE A 84 3.90 -7.39 -1.02
C ILE A 84 5.08 -8.37 -0.96
N ILE A 85 5.87 -8.31 0.12
CA ILE A 85 7.03 -9.21 0.31
C ILE A 85 6.58 -10.66 0.51
N LEU A 86 5.51 -10.91 1.27
CA LEU A 86 4.98 -12.27 1.45
C LEU A 86 4.28 -12.81 0.19
N GLN A 87 3.61 -11.93 -0.55
CA GLN A 87 2.81 -12.30 -1.71
C GLN A 87 3.68 -12.57 -2.93
N VAL A 88 4.72 -11.78 -3.15
CA VAL A 88 5.64 -11.97 -4.27
C VAL A 88 6.73 -12.95 -3.89
N GLU A 89 6.76 -14.12 -4.55
CA GLU A 89 7.89 -15.04 -4.44
C GLU A 89 9.15 -14.40 -5.06
N GLY A 90 10.11 -14.01 -4.23
CA GLY A 90 11.40 -13.49 -4.69
C GLY A 90 12.24 -12.86 -3.57
N ASP A 91 13.53 -12.69 -3.83
CA ASP A 91 14.43 -11.92 -2.97
C ASP A 91 14.15 -10.43 -3.20
N ILE A 92 13.19 -9.89 -2.44
CA ILE A 92 12.82 -8.47 -2.47
C ILE A 92 13.34 -7.82 -1.22
N GLU A 93 14.23 -6.85 -1.40
CA GLU A 93 14.71 -6.01 -0.32
C GLU A 93 13.55 -5.15 0.20
N ARG A 94 13.35 -5.20 1.52
CA ARG A 94 12.38 -4.35 2.21
C ARG A 94 12.82 -2.88 2.08
N PRO A 95 11.97 -1.98 1.56
CA PRO A 95 12.31 -0.57 1.49
C PRO A 95 12.38 0.03 2.89
N GLU A 96 13.20 1.06 3.05
CA GLU A 96 13.16 1.91 4.24
C GLU A 96 11.78 2.57 4.37
N SER A 97 11.33 2.77 5.61
CA SER A 97 10.05 3.42 5.88
C SER A 97 10.02 4.84 5.30
N GLY A 98 8.86 5.22 4.78
CA GLY A 98 8.57 6.57 4.34
C GLY A 98 8.13 6.66 2.88
N ARG A 99 7.25 7.63 2.64
CA ARG A 99 6.58 7.89 1.36
C ARG A 99 7.52 7.88 0.14
N LEU A 100 8.67 8.56 0.22
CA LEU A 100 9.60 8.70 -0.91
C LEU A 100 10.30 7.38 -1.24
N ASN A 101 10.62 6.59 -0.22
CA ASN A 101 11.26 5.28 -0.36
C ASN A 101 10.27 4.28 -0.93
N PHE A 102 9.05 4.25 -0.37
CA PHE A 102 7.95 3.43 -0.87
C PHE A 102 7.62 3.76 -2.34
N GLN A 103 7.57 5.04 -2.69
CA GLN A 103 7.38 5.48 -4.08
C GLN A 103 8.51 4.97 -4.97
N SER A 104 9.77 5.21 -4.60
CA SER A 104 10.93 4.83 -5.41
C SER A 104 11.03 3.32 -5.63
N TRP A 105 10.62 2.54 -4.64
CA TRP A 105 10.54 1.09 -4.69
C TRP A 105 9.51 0.60 -5.74
N LEU A 106 8.32 1.18 -5.74
CA LEU A 106 7.25 0.79 -6.67
C LEU A 106 7.34 1.47 -8.06
N LYS A 107 8.13 2.55 -8.19
CA LYS A 107 8.21 3.39 -9.39
C LYS A 107 8.68 2.67 -10.65
N ASP A 108 9.49 1.63 -10.54
CA ASP A 108 9.92 0.84 -11.71
C ASP A 108 8.77 0.00 -12.30
N GLY A 109 7.71 -0.24 -11.52
CA GLY A 109 6.53 -1.02 -11.90
C GLY A 109 6.76 -2.54 -11.90
N THR A 110 7.99 -3.01 -11.75
CA THR A 110 8.34 -4.45 -11.72
C THR A 110 7.71 -5.19 -10.56
N ILE A 111 7.78 -4.62 -9.36
CA ILE A 111 7.17 -5.21 -8.15
C ILE A 111 5.66 -5.30 -8.29
N LEU A 112 5.01 -4.27 -8.85
CA LEU A 112 3.57 -4.28 -9.10
C LEU A 112 3.16 -5.37 -10.10
N CYS A 113 3.93 -5.53 -11.19
CA CYS A 113 3.69 -6.60 -12.16
C CYS A 113 3.88 -7.99 -11.53
N ARG A 114 4.90 -8.18 -10.69
CA ARG A 114 5.12 -9.44 -9.97
C ARG A 114 4.01 -9.71 -8.96
N LEU A 115 3.54 -8.68 -8.26
CA LEU A 115 2.42 -8.76 -7.31
C LEU A 115 1.16 -9.27 -7.98
N ILE A 116 0.73 -8.64 -9.08
CA ILE A 116 -0.49 -9.10 -9.76
C ILE A 116 -0.31 -10.50 -10.35
N ASN A 117 0.85 -10.82 -10.93
CA ASN A 117 1.10 -12.17 -11.45
C ASN A 117 1.02 -13.23 -10.36
N SER A 118 1.53 -12.94 -9.16
CA SER A 118 1.48 -13.86 -8.03
C SER A 118 0.07 -14.15 -7.53
N LEU A 119 -0.93 -13.31 -7.87
CA LEU A 119 -2.34 -13.54 -7.51
C LEU A 119 -3.07 -14.44 -8.53
N TYR A 120 -2.45 -14.74 -9.67
CA TYR A 120 -2.97 -15.68 -10.66
C TYR A 120 -2.29 -17.04 -10.52
N PRO A 121 -2.98 -18.14 -10.90
CA PRO A 121 -2.36 -19.46 -10.94
C PRO A 121 -1.27 -19.51 -12.03
N PRO A 122 -0.25 -20.38 -11.85
CA PRO A 122 0.85 -20.49 -12.80
C PRO A 122 0.33 -20.81 -14.21
N GLY A 123 0.71 -19.98 -15.18
CA GLY A 123 0.29 -20.08 -16.58
C GLY A 123 -0.85 -19.14 -17.00
N GLN A 124 -1.57 -18.52 -16.06
CA GLN A 124 -2.57 -17.47 -16.34
C GLN A 124 -2.09 -16.06 -15.99
N GLU A 125 -0.77 -15.87 -15.92
CA GLU A 125 -0.18 -14.58 -15.60
C GLU A 125 -0.57 -13.52 -16.64
N PRO A 126 -1.17 -12.39 -16.22
CA PRO A 126 -1.56 -11.34 -17.15
C PRO A 126 -0.33 -10.64 -17.77
N ILE A 127 0.80 -10.56 -17.04
CA ILE A 127 2.00 -9.83 -17.46
C ILE A 127 3.17 -10.79 -17.65
N LYS A 128 3.35 -11.31 -18.87
CA LYS A 128 4.36 -12.35 -19.16
C LYS A 128 5.80 -11.83 -19.30
N LYS A 129 6.00 -10.52 -19.50
CA LYS A 129 7.31 -9.97 -19.86
C LYS A 129 7.69 -8.79 -18.96
N ILE A 130 8.35 -9.10 -17.86
CA ILE A 130 8.84 -8.12 -16.89
C ILE A 130 10.34 -7.90 -17.16
N GLN A 131 10.69 -6.83 -17.88
CA GLN A 131 12.09 -6.45 -18.13
C GLN A 131 12.45 -5.18 -17.36
N GLU A 132 13.50 -5.25 -16.56
CA GLU A 132 14.07 -4.09 -15.87
C GLU A 132 14.73 -3.16 -16.89
N THR A 133 14.26 -1.91 -16.96
CA THR A 133 14.78 -0.91 -17.90
C THR A 133 14.72 0.46 -17.25
N LYS A 134 15.76 1.28 -17.46
CA LYS A 134 15.82 2.66 -16.95
C LYS A 134 14.97 3.66 -17.76
N MET A 135 14.28 3.19 -18.79
CA MET A 135 13.50 4.02 -19.70
C MET A 135 12.17 4.40 -19.05
N VAL A 136 11.93 5.69 -18.83
CA VAL A 136 10.71 6.22 -18.18
C VAL A 136 9.44 5.70 -18.82
N PHE A 137 9.37 5.72 -20.16
CA PHE A 137 8.22 5.21 -20.91
C PHE A 137 7.89 3.74 -20.60
N LYS A 138 8.92 2.90 -20.43
CA LYS A 138 8.75 1.48 -20.09
C LYS A 138 8.29 1.26 -18.66
N GLN A 139 8.73 2.09 -17.71
CA GLN A 139 8.23 2.06 -16.34
C GLN A 139 6.74 2.44 -16.28
N MET A 140 6.37 3.52 -16.99
CA MET A 140 4.97 3.96 -17.11
C MET A 140 4.09 2.88 -17.76
N GLU A 141 4.59 2.20 -18.79
CA GLU A 141 3.89 1.10 -19.47
C GLU A 141 3.63 -0.07 -18.51
N LYS A 142 4.61 -0.49 -17.70
CA LYS A 142 4.43 -1.55 -16.69
C LYS A 142 3.36 -1.21 -15.67
N ILE A 143 3.40 0.02 -15.14
CA ILE A 143 2.39 0.50 -14.19
C ILE A 143 1.00 0.47 -14.83
N SER A 144 0.88 0.91 -16.09
CA SER A 144 -0.39 0.82 -16.83
C SER A 144 -0.88 -0.62 -17.03
N GLN A 145 0.02 -1.57 -17.32
CA GLN A 145 -0.33 -2.99 -17.45
C GLN A 145 -0.82 -3.58 -16.12
N PHE A 146 -0.19 -3.18 -15.00
CA PHE A 146 -0.67 -3.55 -13.67
C PHE A 146 -2.09 -3.04 -13.41
N LEU A 147 -2.38 -1.77 -13.72
CA LEU A 147 -3.72 -1.18 -13.51
C LEU A 147 -4.79 -1.90 -14.32
N GLN A 148 -4.52 -2.22 -15.59
CA GLN A 148 -5.43 -3.00 -16.44
C GLN A 148 -5.67 -4.41 -15.88
N SER A 149 -4.61 -5.04 -15.37
CA SER A 149 -4.69 -6.38 -14.78
C SER A 149 -5.45 -6.36 -13.44
N ALA A 150 -5.28 -5.32 -12.62
CA ALA A 150 -6.00 -5.14 -11.36
C ALA A 150 -7.49 -4.88 -11.60
N GLU A 151 -7.85 -4.10 -12.62
CA GLU A 151 -9.24 -3.92 -13.06
C GLU A 151 -9.86 -5.25 -13.50
N ALA A 152 -9.15 -6.00 -14.36
CA ALA A 152 -9.58 -7.32 -14.81
C ALA A 152 -9.68 -8.34 -13.64
N TYR A 153 -8.88 -8.16 -12.59
CA TYR A 153 -8.96 -8.96 -11.38
C TYR A 153 -10.23 -8.65 -10.56
N GLY A 154 -10.85 -7.49 -10.76
CA GLY A 154 -12.11 -7.08 -10.12
C GLY A 154 -11.97 -5.91 -9.15
N VAL A 155 -10.84 -5.21 -9.15
CA VAL A 155 -10.73 -3.92 -8.45
C VAL A 155 -11.60 -2.90 -9.17
N ASN A 156 -12.37 -2.11 -8.41
CA ASN A 156 -13.25 -1.09 -8.98
C ASN A 156 -12.42 0.01 -9.65
N SER A 157 -12.82 0.48 -10.83
CA SER A 157 -12.08 1.51 -11.58
C SER A 157 -11.93 2.82 -10.80
N GLY A 158 -12.86 3.13 -9.88
CA GLY A 158 -12.78 4.29 -8.99
C GLY A 158 -11.73 4.17 -7.87
N ASP A 159 -11.29 2.95 -7.56
CA ASP A 159 -10.25 2.69 -6.57
C ASP A 159 -8.84 2.60 -7.21
N LEU A 160 -8.72 2.68 -8.53
CA LEU A 160 -7.45 2.60 -9.27
C LEU A 160 -6.75 3.97 -9.30
N PHE A 161 -5.46 3.99 -8.98
CA PHE A 161 -4.60 5.16 -9.16
C PHE A 161 -4.21 5.36 -10.63
N GLN A 162 -3.73 6.56 -10.98
CA GLN A 162 -3.19 6.83 -12.32
C GLN A 162 -1.66 6.71 -12.33
N THR A 163 -1.07 6.36 -13.46
CA THR A 163 0.39 6.19 -13.61
C THR A 163 1.21 7.39 -13.10
N VAL A 164 0.68 8.61 -13.25
CA VAL A 164 1.31 9.85 -12.80
C VAL A 164 1.34 9.95 -11.26
N ASP A 165 0.34 9.39 -10.57
CA ASP A 165 0.22 9.44 -9.11
C ASP A 165 1.35 8.71 -8.43
N LEU A 166 1.76 7.55 -8.98
CA LEU A 166 2.90 6.79 -8.49
C LEU A 166 4.24 7.34 -9.02
N TRP A 167 4.35 7.61 -10.32
CA TRP A 167 5.66 7.94 -10.90
C TRP A 167 6.15 9.34 -10.53
N GLU A 168 5.24 10.34 -10.50
CA GLU A 168 5.54 11.70 -9.99
C GLU A 168 5.29 11.82 -8.49
N GLY A 169 4.55 10.88 -7.87
CA GLY A 169 4.29 10.89 -6.43
C GLY A 169 3.18 11.86 -6.01
N LYS A 170 2.28 12.23 -6.94
CA LYS A 170 1.20 13.19 -6.68
C LYS A 170 0.21 12.68 -5.65
N ASP A 171 -0.25 11.44 -5.79
CA ASP A 171 -1.24 10.86 -4.89
C ASP A 171 -0.80 9.46 -4.45
N MET A 172 0.09 9.41 -3.47
CA MET A 172 0.53 8.15 -2.88
C MET A 172 -0.55 7.49 -2.01
N ALA A 173 -1.56 8.26 -1.56
CA ALA A 173 -2.67 7.70 -0.81
C ALA A 173 -3.59 6.88 -1.72
N ALA A 174 -3.82 7.32 -2.97
CA ALA A 174 -4.51 6.53 -3.98
C ALA A 174 -3.79 5.21 -4.26
N VAL A 175 -2.46 5.21 -4.36
CA VAL A 175 -1.66 3.98 -4.53
C VAL A 175 -1.87 3.01 -3.37
N GLN A 176 -1.83 3.49 -2.12
CA GLN A 176 -2.13 2.66 -0.95
C GLN A 176 -3.58 2.11 -0.99
N GLY A 177 -4.53 2.94 -1.41
CA GLY A 177 -5.93 2.58 -1.58
C GLY A 177 -6.12 1.46 -2.59
N THR A 178 -5.52 1.58 -3.78
CA THR A 178 -5.59 0.55 -4.83
C THR A 178 -4.98 -0.78 -4.38
N LEU A 179 -3.81 -0.76 -3.73
CA LEU A 179 -3.18 -1.97 -3.21
C LEU A 179 -4.03 -2.63 -2.12
N SER A 180 -4.61 -1.83 -1.23
CA SER A 180 -5.53 -2.31 -0.19
C SER A 180 -6.81 -2.91 -0.78
N ALA A 181 -7.34 -2.29 -1.84
CA ALA A 181 -8.49 -2.79 -2.57
C ALA A 181 -8.15 -4.11 -3.29
N LEU A 182 -6.96 -4.23 -3.88
CA LEU A 182 -6.47 -5.45 -4.50
C LEU A 182 -6.33 -6.60 -3.49
N GLY A 183 -5.70 -6.35 -2.33
CA GLY A 183 -5.59 -7.33 -1.25
C GLY A 183 -6.96 -7.80 -0.73
N SER A 184 -7.88 -6.85 -0.54
CA SER A 184 -9.28 -7.15 -0.14
C SER A 184 -10.01 -8.00 -1.19
N MET A 185 -9.79 -7.73 -2.48
CA MET A 185 -10.35 -8.53 -3.57
C MET A 185 -9.76 -9.94 -3.62
N ALA A 186 -8.45 -10.07 -3.43
CA ALA A 186 -7.77 -11.36 -3.41
C ALA A 186 -8.27 -12.25 -2.26
N LEU A 187 -8.46 -11.68 -1.07
CA LEU A 187 -9.03 -12.39 0.09
C LEU A 187 -10.49 -12.82 -0.15
N THR A 188 -11.23 -12.08 -0.97
CA THR A 188 -12.65 -12.36 -1.25
C THR A 188 -12.84 -13.51 -2.24
N LYS A 189 -11.92 -13.68 -3.21
CA LYS A 189 -12.02 -14.75 -4.20
C LYS A 189 -11.70 -16.13 -3.63
N ASP A 190 -10.88 -16.21 -2.57
CA ASP A 190 -10.53 -17.47 -1.89
C ASP A 190 -9.92 -18.53 -2.83
N ASP A 191 -9.20 -18.09 -3.88
CA ASP A 191 -8.59 -18.96 -4.90
C ASP A 191 -7.37 -19.77 -4.38
N GLY A 192 -7.05 -19.69 -3.08
CA GLY A 192 -5.89 -20.33 -2.46
C GLY A 192 -4.52 -19.71 -2.82
N GLN A 193 -4.51 -18.68 -3.67
CA GLN A 193 -3.31 -18.02 -4.18
C GLN A 193 -2.90 -16.78 -3.35
N TYR A 194 -3.79 -16.29 -2.48
CA TYR A 194 -3.49 -15.22 -1.54
C TYR A 194 -2.55 -15.73 -0.43
N ARG A 195 -1.51 -14.95 -0.14
CA ARG A 195 -0.49 -15.21 0.87
C ARG A 195 -0.35 -13.96 1.74
N GLY A 196 -0.56 -14.15 3.03
CA GLY A 196 -0.50 -13.07 4.02
C GLY A 196 -1.52 -13.29 5.11
N GLU A 197 -1.47 -12.45 6.13
CA GLU A 197 -2.42 -12.52 7.22
C GLU A 197 -3.81 -12.09 6.73
N PRO A 198 -4.86 -12.88 6.99
CA PRO A 198 -6.24 -12.51 6.64
C PRO A 198 -6.71 -11.22 7.31
N ASP A 199 -6.13 -10.86 8.46
CA ASP A 199 -6.49 -9.66 9.25
C ASP A 199 -5.99 -8.35 8.64
N TRP A 200 -5.13 -8.41 7.62
CA TRP A 200 -4.59 -7.22 6.98
C TRP A 200 -5.60 -6.49 6.10
N PHE A 201 -6.52 -7.23 5.48
CA PHE A 201 -7.53 -6.72 4.58
C PHE A 201 -8.92 -7.21 4.95
N HIS A 202 -9.96 -6.49 4.52
CA HIS A 202 -11.34 -6.87 4.78
C HIS A 202 -11.93 -7.54 3.55
N ARG A 203 -12.68 -8.64 3.72
CA ARG A 203 -13.40 -9.26 2.61
C ARG A 203 -14.45 -8.28 2.07
N LYS A 204 -14.44 -8.04 0.75
CA LYS A 204 -15.49 -7.25 0.11
C LYS A 204 -16.77 -8.08 0.06
N ALA A 205 -17.89 -7.49 0.48
CA ALA A 205 -19.19 -8.16 0.39
C ALA A 205 -19.57 -8.34 -1.08
N GLN A 206 -19.71 -9.59 -1.54
CA GLN A 206 -20.22 -9.86 -2.88
C GLN A 206 -21.75 -9.90 -2.87
N GLY A 207 -22.36 -9.19 -3.82
CA GLY A 207 -23.80 -9.20 -3.99
C GLY A 207 -24.27 -10.59 -4.44
N ASN A 208 -24.95 -11.32 -3.57
CA ASN A 208 -25.60 -12.58 -3.93
C ASN A 208 -26.96 -12.27 -4.58
N ARG A 209 -26.98 -12.09 -5.91
CA ARG A 209 -28.23 -11.98 -6.66
C ARG A 209 -28.88 -13.36 -6.73
N ARG A 210 -29.83 -13.59 -5.84
CA ARG A 210 -30.62 -14.84 -5.81
C ARG A 210 -31.62 -14.82 -6.95
N GLU A 211 -31.41 -15.68 -7.93
CA GLU A 211 -32.41 -15.95 -8.96
C GLU A 211 -33.36 -17.03 -8.45
N PHE A 212 -34.64 -16.68 -8.31
CA PHE A 212 -35.67 -17.63 -7.94
C PHE A 212 -36.25 -18.27 -9.19
N SER A 213 -36.51 -19.58 -9.14
CA SER A 213 -37.18 -20.26 -10.24
C SER A 213 -38.59 -19.70 -10.44
N GLU A 214 -39.10 -19.79 -11.67
CA GLU A 214 -40.45 -19.31 -11.99
C GLU A 214 -41.52 -20.01 -11.13
N GLU A 215 -41.33 -21.29 -10.85
CA GLU A 215 -42.20 -22.05 -9.94
C GLU A 215 -42.15 -21.51 -8.51
N GLN A 216 -40.97 -21.15 -7.99
CA GLN A 216 -40.82 -20.55 -6.66
C GLN A 216 -41.45 -19.16 -6.60
N LEU A 217 -41.32 -18.36 -7.65
CA LEU A 217 -42.01 -17.06 -7.77
C LEU A 217 -43.53 -17.24 -7.83
N ARG A 218 -44.03 -18.28 -8.51
CA ARG A 218 -45.46 -18.62 -8.58
C ARG A 218 -46.01 -19.07 -7.23
N GLN A 219 -45.28 -19.91 -6.51
CA GLN A 219 -45.62 -20.30 -5.14
C GLN A 219 -45.62 -19.09 -4.18
N GLY A 220 -44.70 -18.15 -4.37
CA GLY A 220 -44.68 -16.88 -3.65
C GLY A 220 -45.94 -16.03 -3.87
N ARG A 221 -46.53 -16.05 -5.08
CA ARG A 221 -47.80 -15.35 -5.38
C ARG A 221 -49.03 -16.01 -4.75
N SER A 222 -48.96 -17.30 -4.43
CA SER A 222 -50.04 -18.03 -3.75
C SER A 222 -50.11 -17.74 -2.25
N LEU A 223 -49.04 -17.17 -1.67
CA LEU A 223 -49.00 -16.73 -0.28
C LEU A 223 -49.64 -15.34 -0.17
N ILE A 224 -50.89 -15.29 0.30
CA ILE A 224 -51.58 -14.04 0.59
C ILE A 224 -50.92 -13.42 1.83
N GLY A 225 -50.21 -12.31 1.65
CA GLY A 225 -49.64 -11.55 2.75
C GLY A 225 -50.74 -11.05 3.70
N MET A 226 -50.43 -10.97 5.00
CA MET A 226 -51.34 -10.61 6.10
C MET A 226 -52.07 -9.25 5.93
N GLN A 227 -51.69 -8.45 4.93
CA GLN A 227 -52.24 -7.13 4.62
C GLN A 227 -52.93 -7.03 3.24
N MET A 228 -53.08 -8.12 2.50
CA MET A 228 -53.78 -8.15 1.20
C MET A 228 -55.31 -8.17 1.35
N GLY A 229 -55.84 -7.41 2.31
CA GLY A 229 -57.26 -7.14 2.47
C GLY A 229 -57.48 -5.64 2.33
N GLY A 230 -58.25 -5.21 1.31
CA GLY A 230 -58.68 -3.82 1.21
C GLY A 230 -59.53 -3.43 2.43
N ASN A 231 -59.15 -2.37 3.13
CA ASN A 231 -59.90 -1.83 4.28
C ASN A 231 -61.18 -1.08 3.87
N THR A 232 -61.53 -1.07 2.58
CA THR A 232 -62.66 -0.34 1.99
C THR A 232 -64.03 -0.74 2.59
N GLY A 233 -64.10 -1.86 3.32
CA GLY A 233 -65.28 -2.26 4.11
C GLY A 233 -65.01 -2.47 5.61
N ALA A 234 -63.79 -2.23 6.09
CA ALA A 234 -63.44 -2.34 7.51
C ALA A 234 -63.84 -1.05 8.24
N SER A 235 -65.14 -0.88 8.45
CA SER A 235 -65.67 0.17 9.31
C SER A 235 -65.12 -0.01 10.74
N GLN A 236 -64.58 1.06 11.33
CA GLN A 236 -64.17 1.12 12.74
C GLN A 236 -65.37 0.98 13.71
N SER A 237 -66.60 0.83 13.19
CA SER A 237 -67.79 0.56 14.01
C SER A 237 -67.67 -0.79 14.73
N GLY A 238 -67.30 -0.77 16.01
CA GLY A 238 -67.19 -1.95 16.87
C GLY A 238 -65.78 -2.26 17.38
N MET A 239 -64.74 -1.58 16.88
CA MET A 239 -63.40 -1.65 17.48
C MET A 239 -63.39 -0.86 18.79
N ARG A 240 -63.44 -1.57 19.93
CA ARG A 240 -63.21 -0.98 21.24
C ARG A 240 -61.71 -0.68 21.37
N GLY A 241 -61.35 0.61 21.46
CA GLY A 241 -59.98 1.03 21.73
C GLY A 241 -59.44 0.37 22.99
N TYR A 242 -58.12 0.09 23.01
CA TYR A 242 -57.44 -0.40 24.21
C TYR A 242 -57.77 0.52 25.41
N GLY A 243 -58.35 -0.04 26.47
CA GLY A 243 -58.75 0.70 27.67
C GLY A 243 -60.26 0.87 27.89
N MET A 244 -61.13 0.35 27.01
CA MET A 244 -62.57 0.40 27.24
C MET A 244 -63.00 -0.49 28.42
N PRO A 245 -63.74 0.03 29.42
CA PRO A 245 -64.18 -0.74 30.57
C PRO A 245 -65.17 -1.83 30.17
N ARG A 246 -65.09 -2.97 30.86
CA ARG A 246 -65.97 -4.14 30.63
C ARG A 246 -67.37 -3.79 31.16
N GLN A 247 -68.37 -3.72 30.28
CA GLN A 247 -69.77 -3.66 30.71
C GLN A 247 -70.14 -5.02 31.28
N ILE A 248 -70.36 -5.06 32.59
CA ILE A 248 -70.93 -6.20 33.30
C ILE A 248 -72.43 -5.87 33.43
N MET A 249 -73.29 -6.77 32.95
CA MET A 249 -74.74 -6.68 33.04
C MET A 249 -75.24 -7.61 34.13
#